data_AF-A0A1R4H1T0-F1
#
_entry.id   AF-A0A1R4H1T0-F1
#
_cell.length_a   1.000
_cell.length_b   1.000
_cell.length_c   1.000
_cell.angle_alpha   90.00
_cell.angle_beta   90.00
_cell.angle_gamma   90.00
#
_symmetry.space_group_name_H-M   'P 1'
#
loop_
_entity.id
_entity.type
_entity.pdbx_description
1 polymer ?
#
loop_
_entity_poly.entity_id
_entity_poly.type
_entity_poly.pdbx_seq_one_letter_code
_entity_poly.pdbx_strand_id
1 'polypeptide(L)'
;MDVKQAVVSAKKEITELFADEQLTNIGLEDVELDDQANEWRVTIGFSRPWDEPRNSFAAVAGSGVPRRSYKIVRISNTTDKALSIKNREIAN
;
A
#
# COMPACT_ATOMS: atom_id res chain seq x y z
N MET A 1 12.40 -10.50 -11.97
CA MET A 1 10.94 -10.50 -11.75
C MET A 1 10.29 -9.51 -12.71
N ASP A 2 9.05 -9.72 -13.16
CA ASP A 2 8.31 -8.72 -13.94
C ASP A 2 7.44 -7.80 -13.06
N VAL A 3 6.91 -6.72 -13.66
CA VAL A 3 6.08 -5.73 -12.94
C VAL A 3 4.82 -6.33 -12.32
N LYS A 4 4.21 -7.34 -12.97
CA LYS A 4 2.97 -7.95 -12.47
C LYS A 4 3.26 -8.79 -11.23
N GLN A 5 4.35 -9.55 -11.27
CA GLN A 5 4.84 -10.34 -10.14
C GLN A 5 5.15 -9.42 -8.94
N ALA A 6 5.87 -8.31 -9.17
CA ALA A 6 6.17 -7.33 -8.12
C ALA A 6 4.91 -6.80 -7.41
N VAL A 7 3.88 -6.46 -8.19
CA VAL A 7 2.59 -5.97 -7.64
C VAL A 7 1.85 -7.04 -6.85
N VAL A 8 1.85 -8.28 -7.34
CA VAL A 8 1.22 -9.42 -6.63
C VAL A 8 1.93 -9.66 -5.30
N SER A 9 3.27 -9.72 -5.30
CA SER A 9 4.06 -9.89 -4.09
C SER A 9 3.84 -8.75 -3.10
N ALA A 10 3.81 -7.49 -3.56
CA ALA A 10 3.54 -6.35 -2.69
C ALA A 10 2.15 -6.41 -2.03
N LYS A 11 1.11 -6.77 -2.79
CA LYS A 11 -0.25 -6.91 -2.24
C LYS A 11 -0.33 -8.03 -1.21
N LYS A 12 0.35 -9.16 -1.49
CA LYS A 12 0.42 -10.30 -0.58
C LYS A 12 1.07 -9.90 0.74
N GLU A 13 2.26 -9.30 0.69
CA GLU A 13 3.01 -8.85 1.87
C GLU A 13 2.20 -7.86 2.72
N ILE A 14 1.51 -6.90 2.09
CA ILE A 14 0.61 -5.97 2.82
C ILE A 14 -0.56 -6.71 3.48
N THR A 15 -1.19 -7.63 2.78
CA THR A 15 -2.35 -8.37 3.31
C THR A 15 -1.95 -9.30 4.45
N GLU A 16 -0.78 -9.94 4.35
CA GLU A 16 -0.27 -10.87 5.37
C GLU A 16 0.26 -10.12 6.61
N LEU A 17 1.06 -9.06 6.41
CA LEU A 17 1.66 -8.31 7.52
C LEU A 17 0.62 -7.57 8.37
N PHE A 18 -0.49 -7.14 7.76
CA PHE A 18 -1.55 -6.37 8.41
C PHE A 18 -2.88 -7.15 8.49
N ALA A 19 -2.82 -8.49 8.52
CA ALA A 19 -4.01 -9.34 8.50
C ALA A 19 -5.01 -9.03 9.62
N ASP A 20 -4.51 -8.67 10.81
CA ASP A 20 -5.34 -8.36 11.99
C ASP A 20 -6.02 -6.98 11.92
N GLU A 21 -5.67 -6.17 10.92
CA GLU A 21 -6.16 -4.79 10.79
C GLU A 21 -7.38 -4.65 9.88
N GLN A 22 -7.91 -5.76 9.37
CA GLN A 22 -9.13 -5.80 8.55
C GLN A 22 -9.05 -4.86 7.34
N LEU A 23 -7.97 -4.99 6.56
CA LEU A 23 -7.73 -4.15 5.40
C LEU A 23 -8.85 -4.27 4.36
N THR A 24 -9.26 -3.14 3.80
CA THR A 24 -10.22 -3.05 2.70
C THR A 24 -9.69 -2.14 1.58
N ASN A 25 -10.34 -2.17 0.41
CA ASN A 25 -10.02 -1.28 -0.73
C ASN A 25 -8.55 -1.32 -1.19
N ILE A 26 -7.89 -2.48 -1.07
CA ILE A 26 -6.48 -2.69 -1.43
C ILE A 26 -6.27 -2.45 -2.93
N GLY A 27 -5.44 -1.47 -3.29
CA GLY A 27 -5.19 -1.03 -4.65
C GLY A 27 -3.71 -0.82 -4.93
N LEU A 28 -3.32 -0.98 -6.20
CA LEU A 28 -2.03 -0.51 -6.68
C LEU A 28 -2.14 0.99 -6.93
N GLU A 29 -1.18 1.76 -6.45
CA GLU A 29 -1.13 3.21 -6.64
C GLU A 29 0.01 3.61 -7.58
N ASP A 30 1.18 2.96 -7.43
CA ASP A 30 2.36 3.22 -8.25
C ASP A 30 3.31 2.01 -8.24
N VAL A 31 4.11 1.84 -9.30
CA VAL A 31 5.15 0.82 -9.37
C VAL A 31 6.32 1.29 -10.24
N GLU A 32 7.51 1.21 -9.68
CA GLU A 32 8.76 1.52 -10.39
C GLU A 32 9.81 0.43 -10.14
N LEU A 33 10.68 0.21 -11.12
CA LEU A 33 11.91 -0.55 -10.95
C LEU A 33 13.04 0.44 -10.68
N ASP A 34 13.72 0.28 -9.55
CA ASP A 34 14.97 0.96 -9.26
C ASP A 34 16.12 0.12 -9.81
N ASP A 35 16.58 0.46 -11.01
CA ASP A 35 17.65 -0.27 -11.71
C ASP A 35 19.00 -0.21 -10.95
N GLN A 36 19.23 0.86 -10.16
CA GLN A 36 20.47 1.00 -9.41
C GLN A 36 20.50 0.07 -8.20
N ALA A 37 19.39 -0.04 -7.48
CA ALA A 37 19.24 -0.95 -6.35
C ALA A 37 18.89 -2.39 -6.78
N ASN A 38 18.44 -2.58 -8.03
CA ASN A 38 17.86 -3.82 -8.53
C ASN A 38 16.66 -4.31 -7.69
N GLU A 39 15.74 -3.38 -7.42
CA GLU A 39 14.58 -3.58 -6.55
C GLU A 39 13.34 -2.93 -7.15
N TRP A 40 12.19 -3.56 -6.94
CA TRP A 40 10.89 -2.95 -7.23
C TRP A 40 10.45 -2.11 -6.04
N ARG A 41 9.90 -0.93 -6.31
CA ARG A 41 9.19 -0.10 -5.33
C ARG A 41 7.73 -0.06 -5.74
N VAL A 42 6.87 -0.62 -4.91
CA VAL A 42 5.43 -0.71 -5.18
C VAL A 42 4.69 0.05 -4.11
N THR A 43 3.89 1.04 -4.51
CA THR A 43 2.99 1.74 -3.60
C THR A 43 1.64 1.06 -3.59
N ILE A 44 1.22 0.56 -2.43
CA ILE A 44 -0.09 -0.04 -2.18
C ILE A 44 -0.90 0.90 -1.30
N GLY A 45 -2.11 1.23 -1.77
CA GLY A 45 -3.10 1.99 -1.02
C GLY A 45 -4.18 1.06 -0.47
N PHE A 46 -4.64 1.31 0.74
CA PHE A 46 -5.71 0.52 1.38
C PHE A 46 -6.41 1.34 2.47
N SER A 47 -7.54 0.83 2.97
CA SER A 47 -8.32 1.43 4.05
C SER A 47 -8.35 0.52 5.27
N ARG A 48 -8.33 1.13 6.46
CA ARG A 48 -8.55 0.47 7.76
C ARG A 48 -9.82 0.98 8.43
N PRO A 49 -10.40 0.23 9.39
CA PRO A 49 -11.59 0.67 10.13
C PRO A 49 -11.43 2.03 10.82
N TRP A 50 -10.20 2.40 11.22
CA TRP A 50 -9.93 3.69 11.87
C TRP A 50 -9.45 4.79 10.91
N ASP A 51 -9.39 4.51 9.60
CA ASP A 51 -9.15 5.55 8.59
C ASP A 51 -10.44 6.32 8.24
N GLU A 52 -11.60 5.86 8.71
CA GLU A 52 -12.87 6.56 8.56
C GLU A 52 -12.93 7.81 9.47
N PRO A 53 -13.49 8.94 8.98
CA PRO A 53 -13.69 10.11 9.82
C PRO A 53 -14.68 9.77 10.95
N ARG A 54 -14.22 9.92 12.20
CA ARG A 54 -14.97 9.63 13.45
C ARG A 54 -16.32 10.38 13.59
N ASN A 55 -16.60 11.35 12.73
CA ASN A 55 -17.84 12.13 12.77
C ASN A 55 -18.84 11.60 11.74
N SER A 56 -19.85 10.88 12.21
CA SER A 56 -21.00 10.35 11.45
C SER A 56 -21.73 11.39 10.60
N PHE A 57 -21.66 12.68 10.96
CA PHE A 57 -22.25 13.77 10.18
C PHE A 57 -21.52 14.04 8.85
N ALA A 58 -20.20 13.76 8.78
CA ALA A 58 -19.43 13.91 7.53
C ALA A 58 -19.69 12.77 6.53
N ALA A 59 -20.05 11.58 7.03
CA ALA A 59 -20.41 10.45 6.18
C ALA A 59 -21.72 10.69 5.40
N VAL A 60 -22.69 11.38 6.00
CA VAL A 60 -23.98 11.73 5.36
C VAL A 60 -23.83 12.84 4.31
N ALA A 61 -22.86 13.74 4.48
CA ALA A 61 -22.63 14.86 3.56
C ALA A 61 -21.88 14.47 2.26
N GLY A 62 -21.60 13.18 2.03
CA GLY A 62 -20.89 12.70 0.83
C GLY A 62 -19.43 13.16 0.71
N SER A 63 -18.89 13.82 1.75
CA SER A 63 -17.52 14.32 1.82
C SER A 63 -16.54 13.35 2.49
N GLY A 64 -17.03 12.22 2.97
CA GLY A 64 -16.24 11.14 3.58
C GLY A 64 -15.54 10.28 2.54
N VAL A 65 -14.60 10.81 1.78
CA VAL A 65 -13.60 9.93 1.14
C VAL A 65 -12.84 9.26 2.28
N PRO A 66 -12.87 7.92 2.40
CA PRO A 66 -12.11 7.23 3.43
C PRO A 66 -10.66 7.66 3.30
N ARG A 67 -10.02 8.09 4.39
CA ARG A 67 -8.57 8.33 4.32
C ARG A 67 -7.94 6.99 3.93
N ARG A 68 -7.03 7.00 2.96
CA ARG A 68 -6.31 5.80 2.57
C ARG A 68 -4.95 5.84 3.22
N SER A 69 -4.53 4.69 3.74
CA SER A 69 -3.15 4.44 4.12
C SER A 69 -2.36 4.06 2.86
N TYR A 70 -1.13 4.57 2.75
CA TYR A 70 -0.24 4.29 1.61
C TYR A 70 1.07 3.71 2.12
N LYS A 71 1.45 2.55 1.59
CA LYS A 71 2.70 1.87 1.92
C LYS A 71 3.55 1.66 0.67
N ILE A 72 4.84 1.91 0.78
CA ILE A 72 5.83 1.57 -0.23
C ILE A 72 6.46 0.24 0.21
N VAL A 73 6.32 -0.79 -0.62
CA VAL A 73 6.97 -2.09 -0.46
C VAL A 73 8.17 -2.12 -1.39
N ARG A 74 9.36 -2.35 -0.83
CA ARG A 74 10.59 -2.61 -1.60
C ARG A 74 10.76 -4.12 -1.75
N ILE A 75 10.91 -4.62 -2.97
CA ILE A 75 11.02 -6.05 -3.27
C ILE A 75 12.28 -6.30 -4.10
N SER A 76 13.09 -7.27 -3.69
CA SER A 76 14.26 -7.70 -4.46
C SER A 76 13.84 -8.25 -5.83
N ASN A 77 14.38 -7.71 -6.92
CA ASN A 77 14.06 -8.17 -8.27
C ASN A 77 14.57 -9.60 -8.58
N THR A 78 15.54 -10.08 -7.80
CA THR A 78 16.16 -11.41 -7.96
C THR A 78 15.54 -12.47 -7.06
N THR A 79 15.15 -12.11 -5.83
CA THR A 79 14.68 -13.08 -4.84
C THR A 79 13.19 -13.03 -4.54
N ASP A 80 12.47 -12.03 -5.06
CA ASP A 80 11.03 -11.79 -4.79
C ASP A 80 10.71 -11.61 -3.28
N LYS A 81 11.73 -11.28 -2.47
CA LYS A 81 11.55 -11.01 -1.04
C LYS A 81 11.28 -9.54 -0.81
N ALA A 82 10.29 -9.24 0.02
CA ALA A 82 10.13 -7.90 0.58
C ALA A 82 11.33 -7.54 1.46
N LEU A 83 11.97 -6.42 1.14
CA LEU A 83 13.14 -5.88 1.83
C LEU A 83 12.74 -4.86 2.88
N SER A 84 11.68 -4.08 2.62
CA SER A 84 11.12 -3.15 3.60
C SER A 84 9.71 -2.70 3.22
N ILE A 85 8.93 -2.28 4.23
CA ILE A 85 7.62 -1.67 4.07
C ILE A 85 7.60 -0.36 4.85
N LYS A 86 7.35 0.77 4.17
CA LYS A 86 7.37 2.12 4.77
C LYS A 86 6.10 2.88 4.44
N ASN A 87 5.75 3.88 5.25
CA ASN A 87 4.72 4.84 4.86
C ASN A 87 5.21 5.63 3.64
N ARG A 88 4.30 5.94 2.72
CA ARG A 88 4.58 6.97 1.71
C ARG A 88 4.57 8.33 2.42
N GLU A 89 5.73 8.96 2.55
CA GLU A 89 5.82 10.34 3.01
C GLU A 89 5.21 11.25 1.93
N ILE A 90 4.30 12.14 2.34
CA ILE A 90 3.85 13.24 1.50
C ILE A 90 4.72 14.41 1.91
N ALA A 91 5.52 14.95 0.98
CA ALA A 91 6.25 16.18 1.25
C ALA A 91 5.23 17.27 1.59
N ASN A 92 5.36 17.84 2.79
CA ASN A 92 4.62 19.03 3.20
C ASN A 92 5.25 20.30 2.59
#